data_AF-A0AAX3TGK9-F1
#
_entry.id   AF-A0AAX3TGK9-F1
#
_cell.length_a   1.000
_cell.length_b   1.000
_cell.length_c   1.000
_cell.angle_alpha   90.00
_cell.angle_beta   90.00
_cell.angle_gamma   90.00
#
_symmetry.space_group_name_H-M   'P 1'
#
loop_
_entity.id
_entity.type
_entity.pdbx_description
1 polymer ?
#
loop_
_entity_poly.entity_id
_entity_poly.type
_entity_poly.pdbx_seq_one_letter_code
_entity_poly.pdbx_strand_id
1 'polypeptide(L)' 'MPKRDYWKNCTPEDKAHWEALDEEYKKSKTYIPGTYVVPDTYDGFEDDLQDYLRSLADKEAQKTNN' A
#
# COMPACT_ATOMS: atom_id res chain seq x y z
N MET A 1 7.34 2.71 11.87
CA MET A 1 7.61 1.39 11.26
C MET A 1 8.71 1.57 10.22
N PRO A 2 9.67 0.64 10.07
CA PRO A 2 10.63 0.70 8.98
C PRO A 2 9.87 0.73 7.64
N LYS A 3 10.36 1.54 6.69
CA LYS A 3 9.73 1.70 5.38
C LYS A 3 9.87 0.37 4.62
N ARG A 4 8.76 -0.36 4.42
CA ARG A 4 8.75 -1.59 3.59
C ARG A 4 9.16 -1.21 2.17
N ASP A 5 10.09 -1.97 1.60
CA ASP A 5 10.43 -1.86 0.18
C ASP A 5 9.51 -2.79 -0.61
N TYR A 6 8.41 -2.24 -1.13
CA TYR A 6 7.44 -2.95 -1.98
C TYR A 6 8.09 -3.53 -3.25
N TRP A 7 9.29 -3.06 -3.60
CA TRP A 7 10.03 -3.38 -4.81
C TRP A 7 11.22 -4.30 -4.55
N LYS A 8 11.37 -4.84 -3.34
CA LYS A 8 12.55 -5.65 -2.93
C LYS A 8 12.84 -6.83 -3.86
N ASN A 9 11.81 -7.38 -4.50
CA ASN A 9 11.87 -8.56 -5.37
C ASN A 9 11.94 -8.20 -6.87
N CYS A 10 11.95 -6.90 -7.21
CA CYS A 10 11.96 -6.43 -8.60
C CYS A 10 13.38 -6.25 -9.12
N THR A 11 13.56 -6.45 -10.43
CA THR A 11 14.75 -5.93 -11.12
C THR A 11 14.72 -4.39 -11.14
N PRO A 12 15.83 -3.69 -11.40
CA PRO A 12 15.83 -2.24 -11.54
C PRO A 12 14.86 -1.73 -12.62
N GLU A 13 14.70 -2.49 -13.71
CA GLU A 13 13.78 -2.16 -14.81
C GLU A 13 12.33 -2.32 -14.38
N ASP A 14 12.00 -3.43 -13.71
CA ASP A 14 10.66 -3.66 -13.16
C ASP A 14 10.30 -2.58 -12.14
N LYS A 15 11.24 -2.22 -11.27
CA LYS A 15 11.03 -1.16 -10.27
C LYS A 15 10.65 0.16 -10.93
N ALA A 16 11.39 0.58 -11.95
CA ALA A 16 11.09 1.80 -12.69
C ALA A 16 9.71 1.73 -13.38
N HIS A 17 9.34 0.56 -13.91
CA HIS A 17 8.04 0.33 -14.52
C HIS A 17 6.89 0.51 -13.51
N TRP A 18 6.98 -0.15 -12.36
CA TRP A 18 5.92 -0.08 -11.35
C TRP A 18 5.83 1.29 -10.66
N GLU A 19 6.97 1.95 -10.42
CA GLU A 19 7.00 3.33 -9.91
C GLU A 19 6.32 4.30 -10.89
N ALA A 20 6.55 4.13 -12.20
CA ALA A 20 5.89 4.93 -13.21
C ALA A 20 4.37 4.70 -13.24
N LEU A 21 3.92 3.45 -13.11
CA LEU A 21 2.50 3.10 -13.03
C LEU A 21 1.82 3.67 -11.77
N ASP A 22 2.50 3.63 -10.62
CA ASP A 22 2.00 4.22 -9.38
C ASP A 22 1.82 5.74 -9.51
N GLU A 23 2.78 6.43 -10.11
CA GLU A 23 2.70 7.87 -10.37
C GLU A 23 1.63 8.24 -11.41
N GLU A 24 1.38 7.38 -12.40
CA GLU A 24 0.26 7.56 -13.33
C GLU A 24 -1.09 7.35 -12.64
N TYR A 25 -1.20 6.30 -11.82
CA TYR A 25 -2.40 5.99 -11.05
C TYR A 25 -2.78 7.14 -10.11
N LYS A 26 -1.82 7.75 -9.41
CA LYS A 26 -2.06 8.92 -8.53
C LYS A 26 -2.64 10.13 -9.26
N LYS A 27 -2.42 10.24 -10.57
CA LYS A 27 -2.97 11.31 -11.42
C LYS A 27 -4.34 10.97 -12.00
N SER A 28 -4.78 9.71 -11.86
CA SER A 28 -6.05 9.24 -12.41
C SER A 28 -7.26 9.76 -11.63
N LYS A 29 -8.42 9.84 -12.29
CA LYS A 29 -9.70 10.18 -11.65
C LYS A 29 -10.18 9.10 -10.67
N THR A 30 -9.62 7.90 -10.74
CA THR A 30 -9.95 6.74 -9.91
C THR A 30 -8.98 6.55 -8.75
N TYR A 31 -8.07 7.51 -8.54
CA TYR A 31 -7.15 7.48 -7.41
C TYR A 31 -7.90 7.54 -6.08
N ILE A 32 -7.58 6.60 -5.19
CA ILE A 32 -8.09 6.57 -3.83
C ILE A 32 -6.95 7.01 -2.90
N PRO A 33 -7.10 8.08 -2.11
CA PRO A 33 -6.04 8.52 -1.21
C PRO A 33 -5.56 7.40 -0.29
N GLY A 34 -4.26 7.13 -0.32
CA GLY A 34 -3.60 6.11 0.51
C GLY A 34 -3.47 4.74 -0.15
N THR A 35 -3.96 4.55 -1.38
CA THR A 35 -3.64 3.36 -2.18
C THR A 35 -2.40 3.58 -3.04
N TYR A 36 -1.77 2.48 -3.44
CA TYR A 36 -0.55 2.47 -4.25
C TYR A 36 -0.57 1.23 -5.15
N VAL A 37 0.11 1.33 -6.29
CA VAL A 37 0.34 0.19 -7.18
C VAL A 37 1.51 -0.62 -6.61
N VAL A 38 1.40 -1.94 -6.60
CA VAL A 38 2.45 -2.87 -6.18
C VAL A 38 2.64 -3.95 -7.27
N PRO A 39 3.82 -4.58 -7.36
CA PRO A 39 4.01 -5.72 -8.23
C PRO A 39 3.25 -6.93 -7.70
N ASP A 40 2.85 -7.83 -8.58
CA ASP A 40 2.21 -9.10 -8.21
C ASP A 40 3.12 -9.97 -7.31
N THR A 41 4.43 -9.78 -7.38
CA THR A 41 5.44 -10.45 -6.54
C THR A 41 5.60 -9.81 -5.15
N TYR A 42 4.68 -8.92 -4.76
CA TYR A 42 4.68 -8.30 -3.45
C TYR A 42 4.07 -9.22 -2.39
N ASP A 43 4.95 -9.93 -1.69
CA ASP A 43 4.57 -10.86 -0.62
C ASP A 43 4.02 -10.16 0.65
N GLY A 44 4.14 -8.83 0.76
CA GLY A 44 3.72 -8.10 1.97
C GLY A 44 2.23 -7.74 2.00
N PHE A 45 1.44 -8.14 1.00
CA PHE A 45 0.04 -7.77 0.89
C PHE A 45 -0.80 -8.27 2.08
N GLU A 46 -0.60 -9.52 2.51
CA GLU A 46 -1.34 -10.08 3.66
C GLU A 46 -1.04 -9.33 4.96
N ASP A 47 0.24 -8.99 5.18
CA ASP A 47 0.66 -8.20 6.35
C ASP A 47 -0.01 -6.81 6.34
N ASP A 48 0.00 -6.12 5.20
CA ASP A 48 -0.60 -4.78 5.09
C ASP A 48 -2.12 -4.82 5.28
N LEU A 49 -2.78 -5.88 4.79
CA LEU A 49 -4.21 -6.09 5.03
C LEU A 49 -4.50 -6.27 6.53
N GLN A 50 -3.69 -7.06 7.24
CA GLN A 50 -3.83 -7.25 8.69
C GLN A 50 -3.58 -5.95 9.47
N ASP A 51 -2.56 -5.19 9.09
CA ASP A 51 -2.27 -3.88 9.69
C ASP A 51 -3.42 -2.88 9.45
N TYR A 52 -4.00 -2.89 8.25
CA TYR A 52 -5.17 -2.08 7.93
C TYR A 52 -6.39 -2.46 8.77
N LEU A 53 -6.74 -3.74 8.84
CA LEU A 53 -7.86 -4.24 9.65
C LEU A 53 -7.69 -3.91 11.14
N ARG A 54 -6.47 -4.02 11.67
CA ARG A 54 -6.15 -3.61 13.04
C ARG A 54 -6.37 -2.12 13.25
N SER A 55 -5.92 -1.29 12.30
CA SER A 55 -6.12 0.16 12.37
C SER A 55 -7.61 0.56 12.33
N LEU A 56 -8.45 -0.21 11.62
CA LEU A 56 -9.90 -0.01 11.61
C LEU A 56 -10.52 -0.36 12.96
N ALA A 57 -10.14 -1.51 13.53
CA ALA A 57 -10.61 -1.94 14.85
C ALA A 57 -10.24 -0.92 15.94
N ASP A 58 -9.00 -0.39 15.92
CA ASP A 58 -8.55 0.63 16.87
C ASP A 58 -9.35 1.94 16.73
N LYS A 59 -9.65 2.36 15.49
CA LYS A 59 -10.48 3.55 15.22
C LYS A 59 -11.92 3.36 15.70
N GLU A 60 -12.49 2.18 15.57
CA GLU A 60 -13.83 1.87 16.09
C GLU A 60 -13.84 1.84 17.63
N ALA A 61 -12.83 1.23 18.25
CA ALA A 61 -12.69 1.22 19.70
C ALA A 61 -12.52 2.63 20.31
N GLN A 62 -11.81 3.54 19.62
CA GLN A 62 -11.70 4.94 20.03
C GLN A 62 -13.02 5.71 19.90
N LYS A 63 -13.85 5.40 18.90
CA LYS A 63 -15.17 6.04 18.74
C LYS A 63 -16.19 5.61 19.79
N THR A 64 -16.00 4.45 20.42
CA THR A 64 -16.95 3.92 21.42
C THR A 64 -16.65 4.42 22.84
N ASN A 65 -15.44 4.97 23.06
CA ASN A 65 -14.99 5.49 24.36
C ASN A 65 -15.04 7.03 24.48
N ASN A 66 -15.64 7.72 23.50
CA ASN A 66 -15.93 9.16 23.51
C ASN A 66 -17.43 9.39 23.33
#